data_AF-A0A952YYL6-F1
#
_entry.id   AF-A0A952YYL6-F1
#
_cell.length_a   1.000
_cell.length_b   1.000
_cell.length_c   1.000
_cell.angle_alpha   90.00
_cell.angle_beta   90.00
_cell.angle_gamma   90.00
#
_symmetry.space_group_name_H-M   'P 1'
#
loop_
_entity.id
_entity.type
_entity.pdbx_description
1 polymer ?
#
loop_
_entity_poly.entity_id
_entity_poly.type
_entity_poly.pdbx_seq_one_letter_code
_entity_poly.pdbx_strand_id
1 'polypeptide(L)'
;MRYPEAPIHVNAVYQPKRPESNPPIYEAGQLRRAKMHAAQLIEVLDDKKVLTPSLYRLLETSIILETTDSKILAGWLKRTPAAVRSDLQKICVSLASY
;
A
#
# COMPACT_ATOMS: atom_id res chain seq x y z
N MET A 1 32.23 -4.15 46.70
CA MET A 1 31.45 -3.02 46.15
C MET A 1 30.68 -3.55 44.96
N ARG A 2 29.34 -3.59 45.05
CA ARG A 2 28.44 -4.13 44.02
C ARG A 2 28.13 -3.04 43.00
N TYR A 3 28.22 -3.36 41.72
CA TYR A 3 27.73 -2.51 40.63
C TYR A 3 26.19 -2.42 40.73
N PRO A 4 25.56 -1.24 40.58
CA PRO A 4 24.11 -1.18 40.51
C PRO A 4 23.65 -1.57 39.11
N GLU A 5 22.95 -2.71 39.02
CA GLU A 5 22.19 -3.15 37.86
C GLU A 5 20.96 -2.24 37.72
N ALA A 6 20.98 -1.32 36.75
CA ALA A 6 19.80 -0.55 36.40
C ALA A 6 18.85 -1.40 35.54
N PRO A 7 17.55 -1.47 35.86
CA PRO A 7 16.60 -2.33 35.17
C PRO A 7 16.40 -1.88 33.71
N ILE A 8 16.53 -2.83 32.79
CA ILE A 8 16.24 -2.67 31.37
C ILE A 8 14.75 -2.34 31.22
N HIS A 9 14.46 -1.09 30.88
CA HIS A 9 13.11 -0.64 30.56
C HIS A 9 12.67 -1.30 29.24
N VAL A 10 11.71 -2.22 29.36
CA VAL A 10 11.11 -2.99 28.28
C VAL A 10 10.62 -2.09 27.14
N ASN A 11 11.03 -2.47 25.92
CA ASN A 11 10.57 -2.04 24.61
C ASN A 11 9.37 -1.10 24.57
N ALA A 12 9.62 0.20 24.48
CA ALA A 12 8.65 1.12 23.90
C ALA A 12 8.57 0.81 22.40
N VAL A 13 7.56 0.01 22.01
CA VAL A 13 7.18 -0.18 20.60
C VAL A 13 6.95 1.20 20.02
N TYR A 14 7.86 1.65 19.15
CA TYR A 14 7.71 2.88 18.40
C TYR A 14 6.53 2.69 17.47
N GLN A 15 5.32 3.04 17.93
CA GLN A 15 4.21 3.25 17.03
C GLN A 15 4.42 4.62 16.39
N PRO A 16 4.69 4.72 15.08
CA PRO A 16 4.74 6.01 14.43
C PRO A 16 3.38 6.65 14.62
N LYS A 17 3.31 7.74 15.39
CA LYS A 17 2.11 8.57 15.45
C LYS A 17 1.85 9.02 14.03
N ARG A 18 0.77 8.53 13.41
CA ARG A 18 0.31 9.02 12.11
C ARG A 18 0.06 10.52 12.27
N PRO A 19 0.74 11.39 11.49
CA PRO A 19 0.43 12.81 11.53
C PRO A 19 -1.03 13.02 11.11
N GLU A 20 -1.73 13.84 11.87
CA GLU A 20 -3.08 14.31 11.53
C GLU A 20 -3.10 14.93 10.13
N SER A 21 -4.22 14.71 9.47
CA SER A 21 -4.43 14.68 8.03
C SER A 21 -4.18 16.01 7.33
N ASN A 22 -3.13 16.06 6.53
CA ASN A 22 -3.19 16.74 5.24
C ASN A 22 -3.20 15.64 4.16
N PRO A 23 -4.06 15.72 3.13
CA PRO A 23 -3.94 14.82 1.99
C PRO A 23 -2.51 14.97 1.44
N PRO A 24 -1.75 13.88 1.26
CA PRO A 24 -0.40 13.98 0.71
C PRO A 24 -0.47 14.69 -0.64
N ILE A 25 0.13 15.88 -0.69
CA ILE A 25 0.29 16.63 -1.94
C ILE A 25 1.45 15.97 -2.65
N TYR A 26 1.13 15.02 -3.54
CA TYR A 26 2.14 14.36 -4.36
C TYR A 26 2.65 15.34 -5.40
N GLU A 27 3.94 15.67 -5.32
CA GLU A 27 4.63 16.42 -6.37
C GLU A 27 4.46 15.70 -7.72
N ALA A 28 4.26 16.45 -8.81
CA ALA A 28 4.02 15.87 -10.14
C ALA A 28 5.12 14.86 -10.55
N GLY A 29 6.36 15.07 -10.10
CA GLY A 29 7.47 14.14 -10.30
C GLY A 29 7.36 12.83 -9.51
N GLN A 30 6.78 12.85 -8.30
CA GLN A 30 6.53 11.64 -7.52
C GLN A 30 5.43 10.80 -8.16
N LEU A 31 4.33 11.45 -8.57
CA LEU A 31 3.26 10.78 -9.31
C LEU A 31 3.78 10.14 -10.61
N ARG A 32 4.66 10.83 -11.34
CA ARG A 32 5.28 10.29 -12.56
C ARG A 32 6.11 9.03 -12.26
N ARG A 33 6.89 9.03 -11.18
CA ARG A 33 7.69 7.87 -10.78
C ARG A 33 6.82 6.71 -10.28
N ALA A 34 5.82 6.99 -9.45
CA ALA A 34 4.87 5.98 -8.98
C ALA A 34 4.14 5.30 -10.16
N LYS A 35 3.72 6.09 -11.16
CA LYS A 35 3.15 5.57 -12.41
C LYS A 35 4.13 4.74 -13.22
N MET A 36 5.40 5.16 -13.33
CA MET A 36 6.43 4.37 -14.01
C MET A 36 6.66 3.03 -13.32
N HIS A 37 6.81 3.02 -12.00
CA HIS A 37 7.03 1.80 -11.24
C HIS A 37 5.82 0.87 -11.30
N ALA A 38 4.60 1.43 -11.23
CA ALA A 38 3.39 0.66 -11.49
C ALA A 38 3.39 0.08 -12.91
N ALA A 39 3.70 0.87 -13.94
CA ALA A 39 3.74 0.40 -15.33
C ALA A 39 4.76 -0.73 -15.54
N GLN A 40 5.96 -0.64 -14.94
CA GLN A 40 6.98 -1.69 -15.00
C GLN A 40 6.53 -2.98 -14.30
N LEU A 41 5.92 -2.86 -13.12
CA LEU A 41 5.34 -4.02 -12.43
C LEU A 41 4.19 -4.61 -13.25
N ILE A 42 3.39 -3.77 -13.92
CA ILE A 42 2.26 -4.16 -14.75
C ILE A 42 2.71 -4.90 -16.00
N GLU A 43 3.76 -4.43 -16.69
CA GLU A 43 4.31 -5.10 -17.89
C GLU A 43 4.71 -6.55 -17.58
N VAL A 44 5.35 -6.77 -16.42
CA VAL A 44 5.75 -8.10 -15.94
C VAL A 44 4.55 -9.01 -15.60
N LEU A 45 3.40 -8.43 -15.22
CA LEU A 45 2.19 -9.16 -14.85
C LEU A 45 1.26 -9.43 -16.05
N ASP A 46 1.27 -8.55 -17.05
CA ASP A 46 0.35 -8.60 -18.20
C ASP A 46 0.74 -9.67 -19.23
N ASP A 47 2.03 -9.97 -19.36
CA ASP A 47 2.53 -11.09 -20.17
C ASP A 47 1.87 -12.44 -19.81
N LYS A 48 1.41 -12.56 -18.55
CA LYS A 48 0.74 -13.76 -18.03
C LYS A 48 -0.76 -13.57 -17.79
N LYS A 49 -1.34 -12.39 -18.11
CA LYS A 49 -2.75 -12.02 -17.84
C LYS A 49 -3.18 -12.29 -16.39
N VAL A 50 -2.29 -12.04 -15.44
CA VAL A 50 -2.48 -12.45 -14.03
C VAL A 50 -3.56 -11.63 -13.32
N LEU A 51 -3.77 -10.38 -13.75
CA LEU A 51 -4.75 -9.47 -13.17
C LEU A 51 -5.76 -9.01 -14.22
N THR A 52 -7.00 -8.80 -13.79
CA THR A 52 -8.02 -8.17 -14.64
C THR A 52 -7.81 -6.64 -14.67
N PRO A 53 -8.35 -5.92 -15.68
CA PRO A 53 -8.24 -4.46 -15.75
C PRO A 53 -8.71 -3.72 -14.49
N SER A 54 -9.73 -4.24 -13.79
CA SER A 54 -10.22 -3.67 -12.54
C SER A 54 -9.26 -3.86 -11.37
N LEU A 55 -8.56 -5.00 -11.31
CA LEU A 55 -7.52 -5.26 -10.31
C LEU A 55 -6.27 -4.41 -10.58
N TYR A 56 -5.90 -4.20 -11.84
CA TYR A 56 -4.81 -3.30 -12.21
C TYR A 56 -5.05 -1.87 -11.75
N ARG A 57 -6.24 -1.33 -12.02
CA ARG A 57 -6.58 0.03 -11.61
C ARG A 57 -6.56 0.19 -10.08
N LEU A 58 -6.96 -0.86 -9.35
CA LEU A 58 -6.87 -0.89 -7.90
C LEU A 58 -5.41 -0.90 -7.42
N LEU A 59 -4.56 -1.74 -8.01
CA LEU A 59 -3.13 -1.80 -7.68
C LEU A 59 -2.44 -0.46 -7.95
N GLU A 60 -2.63 0.12 -9.14
CA GLU A 60 -2.09 1.44 -9.50
C GLU A 60 -2.52 2.52 -8.49
N THR A 61 -3.81 2.56 -8.17
CA THR A 61 -4.35 3.55 -7.21
C THR A 61 -3.75 3.35 -5.82
N SER A 62 -3.55 2.11 -5.38
CA SER A 62 -2.93 1.80 -4.09
C SER A 62 -1.46 2.23 -4.01
N ILE A 63 -0.72 2.11 -5.11
CA ILE A 63 0.68 2.56 -5.22
C ILE A 63 0.75 4.09 -5.24
N ILE A 64 -0.08 4.75 -6.06
CA ILE A 64 -0.10 6.21 -6.17
C ILE A 64 -0.48 6.88 -4.84
N LEU A 65 -1.42 6.30 -4.11
CA LEU A 65 -1.87 6.83 -2.82
C LEU A 65 -1.10 6.27 -1.63
N GLU A 66 -0.12 5.39 -1.87
CA GLU A 66 0.68 4.70 -0.86
C GLU A 66 -0.17 4.11 0.28
N THR A 67 -1.29 3.47 -0.07
CA THR A 67 -2.24 2.96 0.91
C THR A 67 -2.95 1.69 0.45
N THR A 68 -3.20 0.79 1.40
CA THR A 68 -4.07 -0.38 1.23
C THR A 68 -5.38 -0.22 2.01
N ASP A 69 -5.68 0.98 2.54
CA ASP A 69 -6.93 1.23 3.24
C ASP A 69 -8.11 1.16 2.26
N SER A 70 -8.91 0.11 2.42
CA SER A 70 -10.07 -0.15 1.56
C SER A 70 -11.10 0.97 1.52
N LYS A 71 -11.23 1.79 2.58
CA LYS A 71 -12.18 2.92 2.61
C LYS A 71 -11.68 4.09 1.77
N ILE A 72 -10.39 4.40 1.89
CA ILE A 72 -9.75 5.45 1.09
C ILE A 72 -9.83 5.04 -0.39
N LEU A 73 -9.34 3.85 -0.72
CA LEU A 73 -9.34 3.34 -2.10
C LEU A 73 -10.75 3.23 -2.69
N ALA A 74 -11.74 2.82 -1.89
CA ALA A 74 -13.14 2.80 -2.29
C ALA A 74 -13.67 4.17 -2.73
N GLY A 75 -13.32 5.24 -1.99
CA GLY A 75 -13.68 6.61 -2.35
C GLY A 75 -13.09 7.02 -3.71
N TRP A 76 -11.80 6.75 -3.92
CA TRP A 76 -11.12 7.08 -5.18
C TRP A 76 -11.63 6.27 -6.38
N LEU A 77 -11.93 4.99 -6.17
CA LEU A 77 -12.35 4.07 -7.23
C LEU A 77 -13.87 4.07 -7.46
N LYS A 78 -14.65 4.78 -6.63
CA LYS A 78 -16.12 4.75 -6.63
C LYS A 78 -16.67 3.32 -6.49
N ARG A 79 -16.06 2.53 -5.60
CA ARG A 79 -16.44 1.13 -5.30
C ARG A 79 -16.80 1.00 -3.82
N THR A 80 -17.38 -0.13 -3.42
CA THR A 80 -17.60 -0.39 -1.98
C THR A 80 -16.30 -0.87 -1.30
N PRO A 81 -16.07 -0.53 -0.02
CA PRO A 81 -14.88 -1.00 0.71
C PRO A 81 -14.77 -2.53 0.76
N ALA A 82 -15.89 -3.24 0.85
CA ALA A 82 -15.93 -4.70 0.84
C ALA A 82 -15.42 -5.28 -0.49
N ALA A 83 -15.84 -4.72 -1.62
CA ALA A 83 -15.38 -5.15 -2.94
C ALA A 83 -13.87 -4.86 -3.12
N VAL A 84 -13.42 -3.68 -2.69
CA VAL A 84 -11.99 -3.30 -2.74
C VAL A 84 -11.14 -4.26 -1.90
N ARG A 85 -11.60 -4.61 -0.69
CA ARG A 85 -10.88 -5.56 0.18
C ARG A 85 -10.75 -6.94 -0.46
N SER A 86 -11.83 -7.47 -1.03
CA SER A 86 -11.79 -8.77 -1.73
C SER A 86 -10.83 -8.74 -2.93
N ASP A 87 -10.83 -7.64 -3.68
CA ASP A 87 -9.95 -7.50 -4.83
C ASP A 87 -8.48 -7.29 -4.44
N LEU A 88 -8.18 -6.59 -3.35
CA LEU A 88 -6.82 -6.54 -2.78
C LEU A 88 -6.33 -7.94 -2.39
N GLN A 89 -7.18 -8.79 -1.81
CA GLN A 89 -6.82 -10.17 -1.50
C GLN A 89 -6.49 -10.97 -2.76
N LYS A 90 -7.26 -10.82 -3.84
CA LYS A 90 -6.96 -11.47 -5.13
C LYS A 90 -5.61 -11.03 -5.66
N ILE A 91 -5.31 -9.73 -5.60
CA ILE A 91 -4.00 -9.20 -6.00
C ILE A 91 -2.89 -9.85 -5.17
N CYS A 92 -3.02 -9.91 -3.83
CA CYS A 92 -2.02 -10.56 -2.99
C CYS A 92 -1.81 -12.04 -3.34
N VAL A 93 -2.88 -12.80 -3.57
CA VAL A 93 -2.80 -14.23 -3.96
C VAL A 93 -2.11 -14.39 -5.31
N SER A 94 -2.48 -13.56 -6.29
CA SER A 94 -1.88 -13.55 -7.62
C SER A 94 -0.38 -13.24 -7.57
N LEU A 95 0.04 -12.29 -6.73
CA LEU A 95 1.45 -11.92 -6.55
C LEU A 95 2.24 -12.95 -5.74
N ALA A 96 1.62 -13.61 -4.77
CA ALA A 96 2.27 -14.66 -3.97
C ALA A 96 2.51 -15.95 -4.78
N SER A 97 1.81 -16.09 -5.92
CA SER A 97 1.96 -17.22 -6.85
C SER A 97 3.00 -16.95 -7.95
N TYR A 98 3.72 -15.83 -7.86
CA TYR A 98 4.80 -15.41 -8.76
C TYR A 98 6.16 -15.73 -8.16
#